data_AF-A0A151SHJ6-F1
#
_entry.id   AF-A0A151SHJ6-F1
#
_cell.length_a   1.000
_cell.length_b   1.000
_cell.length_c   1.000
_cell.angle_alpha   90.00
_cell.angle_beta   90.00
_cell.angle_gamma   90.00
#
_symmetry.space_group_name_H-M   'P 1'
#
loop_
_entity.id
_entity.type
_entity.pdbx_description
1 polymer ?
#
loop_
_entity_poly.entity_id
_entity_poly.type
_entity_poly.pdbx_seq_one_letter_code
_entity_poly.pdbx_strand_id
1 'polypeptide(L)'
;MQGCLWSRPPSDNERFIYVGDGNKGKQTNSRKLGAERAKDVLELIHTDICGPFPTASWNGQQYFITFIDDYSRYDYLFLIHEKSQSLDVFKSFKAEVELQLGKKIKAVKSDRGGEYYGRYDGSERRNKTLKDMVRNMISHSSLPESLWGEALKTAVYILNRVPSKAVNKTPYQLWTGKRPSLKHLHIWGCPAEARPYRPHESKLESRTVSCYFVGYPERSRGHKFYNPTTRSFFKMGNARFLETTIA
;
A
#
# COMPACT_ATOMS: atom_id res chain seq x y z
N MET A 1 -10.64 -14.59 26.22
CA MET A 1 -9.27 -14.55 26.76
C MET A 1 -8.31 -14.29 25.62
N GLN A 2 -7.30 -13.44 25.89
CA GLN A 2 -6.13 -13.10 25.07
C GLN A 2 -6.38 -12.54 23.65
N GLY A 3 -5.62 -11.57 23.15
CA GLY A 3 -4.39 -11.01 23.69
C GLY A 3 -4.05 -9.71 22.97
N CYS A 4 -3.72 -8.69 23.75
CA CYS A 4 -2.94 -7.56 23.29
C CYS A 4 -1.68 -8.08 22.60
N LEU A 5 -1.32 -7.43 21.49
CA LEU A 5 -0.08 -7.69 20.78
C LEU A 5 1.10 -7.29 21.71
N TRP A 6 1.76 -8.31 22.25
CA TRP A 6 3.12 -8.35 22.81
C TRP A 6 3.38 -7.80 24.22
N SER A 7 3.91 -8.67 25.07
CA SER A 7 4.55 -8.39 26.37
C SER A 7 5.92 -9.10 26.45
N ARG A 8 6.92 -8.61 25.71
CA ARG A 8 8.34 -8.96 25.92
C ARG A 8 9.19 -7.69 26.01
N PRO A 9 10.07 -7.56 27.02
CA PRO A 9 11.00 -6.44 27.10
C PRO A 9 12.08 -6.57 26.01
N PRO A 10 12.49 -5.47 25.37
CA PRO A 10 13.49 -5.48 24.32
C PRO A 10 14.89 -5.85 24.85
N SER A 11 15.69 -6.50 24.01
CA SER A 11 17.16 -6.50 24.16
C SER A 11 17.72 -5.12 23.80
N ASP A 12 18.86 -4.76 24.37
CA ASP A 12 19.37 -3.39 24.57
C ASP A 12 19.49 -2.44 23.35
N ASN A 13 19.15 -2.89 22.12
CA ASN A 13 19.26 -2.10 20.90
C ASN A 13 17.97 -1.93 20.07
N GLU A 14 16.81 -2.48 20.48
CA GLU A 14 15.55 -2.34 19.73
C GLU A 14 14.46 -1.63 20.56
N ARG A 15 14.27 -0.32 20.36
CA ARG A 15 13.12 0.40 20.95
C ARG A 15 11.87 0.18 20.11
N PHE A 16 11.21 -0.97 20.27
CA PHE A 16 9.81 -1.09 19.87
C PHE A 16 8.95 -0.29 20.86
N ILE A 17 8.45 0.87 20.44
CA ILE A 17 7.48 1.60 21.26
C ILE A 17 6.13 0.89 21.12
N TYR A 18 5.90 -0.07 22.02
CA TYR A 18 4.57 -0.57 22.31
C TYR A 18 3.77 0.52 23.04
N VAL A 19 2.69 1.01 22.44
CA VAL A 19 1.67 1.75 23.19
C VAL A 19 0.51 0.81 23.43
N GLY A 20 0.57 0.03 24.51
CA GLY A 20 -0.49 -0.94 24.82
C GLY A 20 -0.27 -1.78 26.07
N ASP A 21 -0.23 -1.17 27.26
CA ASP A 21 -0.78 -1.84 28.44
C ASP A 21 -2.14 -1.23 28.77
N GLY A 22 -3.15 -2.10 28.78
CA GLY A 22 -4.47 -1.80 29.31
C GLY A 22 -4.36 -1.62 30.81
N ASN A 23 -4.56 -0.40 31.28
CA ASN A 23 -5.02 -0.14 32.63
C ASN A 23 -5.95 1.07 32.62
N LYS A 24 -6.99 0.94 33.44
CA LYS A 24 -8.20 1.76 33.50
C LYS A 24 -7.93 3.27 33.46
N GLY A 25 -8.78 3.94 32.68
CA GLY A 25 -9.01 5.38 32.60
C GLY A 25 -8.10 6.31 33.40
N LYS A 26 -7.22 7.02 32.69
CA LYS A 26 -6.94 8.44 32.95
C LYS A 26 -6.90 9.17 31.62
N GLN A 27 -7.90 10.02 31.39
CA GLN A 27 -7.85 11.06 30.37
C GLN A 27 -6.64 11.95 30.65
N THR A 28 -5.77 12.11 29.67
CA THR A 28 -4.97 13.34 29.54
C THR A 28 -5.32 13.95 28.20
N ASN A 29 -6.26 14.89 28.24
CA ASN A 29 -6.69 15.70 27.10
C ASN A 29 -5.64 16.78 26.82
N SER A 30 -4.39 16.38 26.59
CA SER A 30 -3.33 17.29 26.16
C SER A 30 -3.05 17.06 24.68
N ARG A 31 -3.31 18.11 23.87
CA ARG A 31 -2.72 18.21 22.53
C ARG A 31 -1.21 18.06 22.70
N LYS A 32 -0.59 17.03 22.11
CA LYS A 32 0.86 17.05 21.90
C LYS A 32 1.17 18.09 20.83
N LEU A 33 1.20 19.36 21.23
CA LEU A 33 1.93 20.41 20.55
C LEU A 33 3.42 20.01 20.59
N GLY A 34 4.05 19.83 19.42
CA GLY A 34 5.50 19.61 19.34
C GLY A 34 5.99 18.16 19.21
N ALA A 35 5.22 17.24 18.61
CA ALA A 35 5.82 15.98 18.16
C ALA A 35 6.80 16.28 17.02
N GLU A 36 8.11 16.21 17.29
CA GLU A 36 9.12 16.34 16.25
C GLU A 36 9.02 15.19 15.27
N ARG A 37 9.10 15.54 13.99
CA ARG A 37 9.13 14.57 12.89
C ARG A 37 10.50 13.89 12.84
N ALA A 38 10.52 12.63 12.40
CA ALA A 38 11.75 11.95 12.01
C ALA A 38 12.56 12.80 11.01
N LYS A 39 13.89 12.77 11.16
CA LYS A 39 14.85 13.55 10.35
C LYS A 39 15.52 12.68 9.28
N ASP A 40 15.39 11.37 9.39
CA ASP A 40 15.94 10.40 8.45
C ASP A 40 14.98 9.21 8.25
N VAL A 41 15.18 8.45 7.17
CA VAL A 41 14.41 7.23 6.88
C VAL A 41 14.66 6.17 7.96
N LEU A 42 13.63 5.36 8.23
CA LEU A 42 13.61 4.27 9.22
C LEU A 42 13.73 4.71 10.69
N GLU A 43 13.73 6.01 11.01
CA GLU A 43 13.71 6.45 12.41
C GLU A 43 12.38 6.16 13.11
N LEU A 44 11.26 6.30 12.39
CA LEU A 44 9.94 6.00 12.89
C LEU A 44 9.06 5.46 11.75
N ILE A 45 8.53 4.26 11.94
CA ILE A 45 7.51 3.67 11.06
C ILE A 45 6.16 3.71 11.76
N HIS A 46 5.15 4.30 11.13
CA HIS A 46 3.76 4.18 11.57
C HIS A 46 3.12 2.98 10.89
N THR A 47 2.35 2.19 11.63
CA THR A 47 1.64 1.03 11.11
C THR A 47 0.18 1.04 11.56
N ASP A 48 -0.71 0.62 10.65
CA ASP A 48 -2.13 0.42 10.92
C ASP A 48 -2.67 -0.72 10.06
N ILE A 49 -3.63 -1.47 10.61
CA ILE A 49 -4.33 -2.58 9.95
C ILE A 49 -5.77 -2.17 9.69
N CYS A 50 -6.18 -2.18 8.42
CA CYS A 50 -7.54 -1.86 8.02
C CYS A 50 -8.30 -3.11 7.57
N GLY A 51 -9.54 -3.26 8.06
CA GLY A 51 -10.46 -4.34 7.72
C GLY A 51 -11.21 -4.90 8.94
N PRO A 52 -12.07 -5.92 8.75
CA PRO A 52 -12.28 -6.64 7.49
C PRO A 52 -13.06 -5.81 6.47
N PHE A 53 -12.74 -6.00 5.20
CA PHE A 53 -13.55 -5.50 4.09
C PHE A 53 -14.71 -6.47 3.79
N PRO A 54 -15.91 -5.97 3.44
CA PRO A 54 -17.07 -6.82 3.20
C PRO A 54 -16.87 -7.74 1.99
N THR A 55 -16.26 -7.22 0.93
CA THR A 55 -15.86 -7.99 -0.25
C THR A 55 -14.41 -8.42 -0.10
N ALA A 56 -14.15 -9.74 -0.10
CA ALA A 56 -12.78 -10.23 -0.16
C ALA A 56 -12.12 -9.81 -1.48
N SER A 57 -10.81 -9.52 -1.43
CA SER A 57 -10.05 -9.25 -2.65
C SER A 57 -9.94 -10.51 -3.50
N TRP A 58 -9.38 -10.37 -4.71
CA TRP A 58 -9.30 -11.45 -5.70
C TRP A 58 -8.70 -12.75 -5.17
N ASN A 59 -7.68 -12.66 -4.32
CA ASN A 59 -7.02 -13.82 -3.72
C ASN A 59 -7.52 -14.11 -2.29
N GLY A 60 -8.68 -13.58 -1.89
CA GLY A 60 -9.31 -13.86 -0.61
C GLY A 60 -8.81 -13.04 0.58
N GLN A 61 -7.92 -12.05 0.40
CA GLN A 61 -7.53 -11.18 1.50
C GLN A 61 -8.69 -10.25 1.90
N GLN A 62 -8.90 -10.06 3.20
CA GLN A 62 -9.96 -9.20 3.76
C GLN A 62 -9.41 -8.01 4.53
N TYR A 63 -8.09 -7.93 4.72
CA TYR A 63 -7.43 -6.85 5.44
C TYR A 63 -6.24 -6.35 4.64
N PHE A 64 -5.76 -5.17 5.00
CA PHE A 64 -4.42 -4.73 4.63
C PHE A 64 -3.71 -4.11 5.82
N ILE A 65 -2.39 -4.14 5.79
CA ILE A 65 -1.51 -3.44 6.73
C ILE A 65 -0.63 -2.47 5.96
N THR A 66 -0.46 -1.27 6.53
CA THR A 66 0.42 -0.23 5.99
C THR A 66 1.63 -0.02 6.89
N PHE A 67 2.79 0.27 6.30
CA PHE A 67 3.97 0.73 7.00
C PHE A 67 4.44 2.03 6.36
N ILE A 68 4.27 3.13 7.07
CA ILE A 68 4.51 4.47 6.58
C ILE A 68 5.71 5.05 7.31
N ASP A 69 6.78 5.33 6.56
CA ASP A 69 7.95 6.01 7.10
C ASP A 69 7.63 7.47 7.43
N ASP A 70 7.93 7.90 8.65
CA ASP A 70 7.53 9.22 9.15
C ASP A 70 8.25 10.37 8.42
N TYR A 71 9.53 10.16 8.07
CA TYR A 71 10.36 11.15 7.39
C TYR A 71 9.95 11.28 5.92
N SER A 72 10.11 10.22 5.13
CA SER A 72 9.86 10.21 3.68
C SER A 72 8.38 10.19 3.31
N ARG A 73 7.50 9.72 4.20
CA ARG A 73 6.10 9.38 3.93
C ARG A 73 5.92 8.26 2.91
N TYR A 74 6.98 7.49 2.65
CA TYR A 74 6.91 6.33 1.78
C TYR A 74 6.08 5.25 2.46
N ASP A 75 5.16 4.68 1.71
CA ASP A 75 4.11 3.79 2.18
C ASP A 75 4.28 2.41 1.58
N TYR A 76 4.46 1.41 2.45
CA TYR A 76 4.42 0.00 2.08
C TYR A 76 3.07 -0.58 2.46
N LEU A 77 2.52 -1.40 1.57
CA LEU A 77 1.20 -2.01 1.72
C LEU A 77 1.29 -3.51 1.52
N PHE A 78 0.69 -4.26 2.45
CA PHE A 78 0.54 -5.70 2.34
C PHE A 78 -0.91 -6.09 2.55
N LEU A 79 -1.44 -6.93 1.67
CA LEU A 79 -2.77 -7.53 1.82
C LEU A 79 -2.65 -8.78 2.69
N ILE A 80 -3.53 -8.95 3.66
CA ILE A 80 -3.53 -10.09 4.60
C ILE A 80 -4.94 -10.68 4.74
N HIS A 81 -5.01 -11.97 5.01
CA HIS A 81 -6.27 -12.70 5.26
C HIS A 81 -6.78 -12.46 6.68
N GLU A 82 -5.87 -12.33 7.63
CA GLU A 82 -6.18 -12.21 9.06
C GLU A 82 -5.14 -11.37 9.79
N LYS A 83 -5.54 -10.75 10.92
CA LYS A 83 -4.68 -9.83 11.69
C LYS A 83 -3.46 -10.52 12.32
N SER A 84 -3.53 -11.83 12.56
CA SER A 84 -2.41 -12.67 13.06
C SER A 84 -1.20 -12.67 12.13
N GLN A 85 -1.40 -12.48 10.82
CA GLN A 85 -0.31 -12.40 9.83
C GLN A 85 0.55 -11.13 9.96
N SER A 86 0.10 -10.13 10.73
CA SER A 86 0.77 -8.82 10.86
C SER A 86 2.23 -8.92 11.29
N LEU A 87 2.57 -9.83 12.20
CA LEU A 87 3.94 -9.99 12.67
C LEU A 87 4.88 -10.51 11.58
N ASP A 88 4.47 -11.53 10.85
CA ASP A 88 5.32 -12.14 9.82
C ASP A 88 5.47 -11.23 8.62
N VAL A 89 4.42 -10.47 8.31
CA VAL A 89 4.49 -9.36 7.35
C VAL A 89 5.46 -8.29 7.84
N PHE A 90 5.41 -7.88 9.11
CA PHE A 90 6.36 -6.91 9.66
C PHE A 90 7.81 -7.39 9.59
N LYS A 91 8.08 -8.66 9.93
CA LYS A 91 9.42 -9.26 9.82
C LYS A 91 9.93 -9.20 8.37
N SER A 92 9.08 -9.54 7.41
CA SER A 92 9.41 -9.50 5.98
C SER A 92 9.70 -8.06 5.51
N PHE A 93 8.83 -7.12 5.89
CA PHE A 93 9.01 -5.69 5.64
C PHE A 93 10.34 -5.18 6.23
N LYS A 94 10.60 -5.44 7.51
CA LYS A 94 11.84 -5.04 8.20
C LYS A 94 13.06 -5.56 7.47
N ALA A 95 13.11 -6.86 7.15
CA ALA A 95 14.24 -7.45 6.44
C ALA A 95 14.47 -6.78 5.07
N GLU A 96 13.40 -6.54 4.31
CA GLU A 96 13.48 -5.90 2.99
C GLU A 96 14.03 -4.47 3.08
N VAL A 97 13.44 -3.61 3.92
CA VAL A 97 13.79 -2.19 3.95
C VAL A 97 15.14 -1.91 4.61
N GLU A 98 15.51 -2.71 5.62
CA GLU A 98 16.83 -2.57 6.25
C GLU A 98 17.95 -2.99 5.31
N LEU A 99 17.73 -4.06 4.52
CA LEU A 99 18.66 -4.47 3.48
C LEU A 99 18.73 -3.42 2.35
N GLN A 100 17.58 -2.90 1.91
CA GLN A 100 17.50 -1.91 0.84
C GLN A 100 18.25 -0.60 1.19
N LEU A 101 18.13 -0.14 2.44
CA LEU A 101 18.63 1.16 2.85
C LEU A 101 19.95 1.10 3.63
N GLY A 102 20.42 -0.09 4.01
CA GLY A 102 21.61 -0.25 4.85
C GLY A 102 21.46 0.40 6.24
N LYS A 103 20.23 0.53 6.72
CA LYS A 103 19.86 1.20 7.98
C LYS A 103 18.93 0.31 8.80
N LYS A 104 18.86 0.54 10.12
CA LYS A 104 17.95 -0.17 11.01
C LYS A 104 16.70 0.65 11.31
N ILE A 105 15.55 -0.03 11.42
CA ILE A 105 14.34 0.58 11.97
C ILE A 105 14.57 0.89 13.44
N LYS A 106 14.48 2.16 13.83
CA LYS A 106 14.72 2.58 15.23
C LYS A 106 13.48 2.44 16.10
N ALA A 107 12.30 2.75 15.56
CA ALA A 107 11.03 2.65 16.26
C ALA A 107 9.88 2.35 15.31
N VAL A 108 8.88 1.64 15.83
CA VAL A 108 7.60 1.40 15.17
C VAL A 108 6.50 1.89 16.10
N LYS A 109 5.51 2.58 15.54
CA LYS A 109 4.31 3.04 16.23
C LYS A 109 3.09 2.44 15.55
N SER A 110 2.41 1.56 16.28
CA SER A 110 1.05 1.12 15.93
C SER A 110 0.06 2.04 16.64
N ASP A 111 -0.97 2.50 15.94
CA ASP A 111 -2.18 3.00 16.58
C ASP A 111 -2.95 1.81 17.20
N ARG A 112 -3.60 2.05 18.34
CA ARG A 112 -4.40 1.03 19.03
C ARG A 112 -5.67 0.83 18.22
N GLY A 113 -6.04 -0.44 17.97
CA GLY A 113 -7.31 -0.81 17.36
C GLY A 113 -8.45 0.02 17.94
N GLY A 114 -9.04 0.85 17.09
CA GLY A 114 -9.79 2.02 17.52
C GLY A 114 -11.05 1.70 18.28
N GLU A 115 -11.10 2.13 19.53
CA GLU A 115 -12.27 2.71 20.18
C GLU A 115 -11.71 3.79 21.14
N TYR A 116 -12.26 5.01 21.13
CA TYR A 116 -12.08 6.08 22.15
C TYR A 116 -11.11 7.26 21.99
N TYR A 117 -10.44 7.56 20.86
CA TYR A 117 -9.73 8.85 20.76
C TYR A 117 -9.92 9.59 19.43
N GLY A 118 -10.49 10.79 19.55
CA GLY A 118 -10.61 11.75 18.46
C GLY A 118 -9.29 12.44 18.11
N ARG A 119 -9.16 12.75 16.82
CA ARG A 119 -8.16 13.60 16.14
C ARG A 119 -6.79 12.97 15.85
N TYR A 120 -6.73 12.34 14.67
CA TYR A 120 -5.69 12.49 13.65
C TYR A 120 -4.25 12.10 14.03
N ASP A 121 -3.99 10.80 14.07
CA ASP A 121 -2.66 10.33 13.68
C ASP A 121 -2.46 10.43 12.14
N GLY A 122 -1.22 10.28 11.69
CA GLY A 122 -0.89 10.37 10.27
C GLY A 122 -1.24 9.11 9.46
N SER A 123 -1.38 7.96 10.14
CA SER A 123 -1.73 6.66 9.56
C SER A 123 -3.20 6.60 9.18
N GLU A 124 -4.11 6.99 10.07
CA GLU A 124 -5.56 7.01 9.85
C GLU A 124 -5.93 7.92 8.67
N ARG A 125 -5.30 9.10 8.58
CA ARG A 125 -5.47 10.02 7.44
C ARG A 125 -5.03 9.40 6.12
N ARG A 126 -3.91 8.66 6.13
CA ARG A 126 -3.42 7.98 4.93
C ARG A 126 -4.38 6.85 4.52
N ASN A 127 -4.81 6.03 5.47
CA ASN A 127 -5.74 4.94 5.21
C ASN A 127 -7.11 5.41 4.74
N LYS A 128 -7.59 6.57 5.23
CA LYS A 128 -8.79 7.22 4.68
C LYS A 128 -8.59 7.60 3.21
N THR A 129 -7.49 8.28 2.89
CA THR A 129 -7.16 8.69 1.51
C THR A 129 -7.09 7.47 0.58
N LEU A 130 -6.44 6.39 1.02
CA LEU A 130 -6.34 5.15 0.27
C LEU A 130 -7.72 4.53 -0.03
N LYS A 131 -8.59 4.44 0.98
CA LYS A 131 -9.95 3.93 0.82
C LYS A 131 -10.76 4.80 -0.15
N ASP A 132 -10.64 6.11 -0.06
CA ASP A 132 -11.36 7.02 -0.96
C ASP A 132 -10.86 6.90 -2.41
N MET A 133 -9.54 6.75 -2.64
CA MET A 133 -9.00 6.47 -3.97
C MET A 133 -9.51 5.13 -4.53
N VAL A 134 -9.51 4.07 -3.72
CA VAL A 134 -10.01 2.74 -4.14
C VAL A 134 -11.48 2.80 -4.53
N ARG A 135 -12.32 3.46 -3.71
CA ARG A 135 -13.75 3.63 -4.03
C ARG A 135 -13.94 4.30 -5.38
N ASN A 136 -13.23 5.42 -5.61
CA ASN A 136 -13.30 6.13 -6.89
C ASN A 136 -12.80 5.28 -8.06
N MET A 137 -11.66 4.60 -7.91
CA MET A 137 -11.10 3.74 -8.97
C MET A 137 -12.08 2.64 -9.38
N ILE A 138 -12.70 1.96 -8.41
CA ILE A 138 -13.68 0.91 -8.68
C ILE A 138 -14.94 1.50 -9.31
N SER A 139 -15.51 2.57 -8.73
CA SER A 139 -16.78 3.16 -9.20
C SER A 139 -16.70 3.75 -10.60
N HIS A 140 -15.54 4.23 -11.03
CA HIS A 140 -15.31 4.75 -12.38
C HIS A 140 -14.94 3.66 -13.39
N SER A 141 -14.88 2.40 -12.98
CA SER A 141 -14.56 1.26 -13.84
C SER A 141 -15.74 0.29 -13.96
N SER A 142 -15.70 -0.59 -14.96
CA SER A 142 -16.61 -1.74 -15.06
C SER A 142 -16.05 -3.00 -14.37
N LEU A 143 -15.05 -2.84 -13.51
CA LEU A 143 -14.32 -3.95 -12.90
C LEU A 143 -14.96 -4.40 -11.58
N PRO A 144 -14.87 -5.70 -11.22
CA PRO A 144 -15.49 -6.22 -10.01
C PRO A 144 -14.80 -5.70 -8.74
N GLU A 145 -15.59 -5.49 -7.68
CA GLU A 145 -15.10 -5.02 -6.37
C GLU A 145 -13.99 -5.87 -5.77
N SER A 146 -13.96 -7.18 -6.08
CA SER A 146 -12.89 -8.08 -5.66
C SER A 146 -11.49 -7.61 -6.12
N LEU A 147 -11.39 -6.71 -7.09
CA LEU A 147 -10.12 -6.12 -7.51
C LEU A 147 -9.65 -4.95 -6.63
N TRP A 148 -10.33 -4.66 -5.51
CA TRP A 148 -9.93 -3.59 -4.59
C TRP A 148 -8.48 -3.69 -4.12
N GLY A 149 -7.94 -4.91 -3.97
CA GLY A 149 -6.54 -5.10 -3.58
C GLY A 149 -5.55 -4.57 -4.64
N GLU A 150 -5.89 -4.70 -5.93
CA GLU A 150 -5.08 -4.19 -7.03
C GLU A 150 -5.23 -2.66 -7.19
N ALA A 151 -6.45 -2.15 -7.00
CA ALA A 151 -6.70 -0.72 -6.91
C ALA A 151 -5.91 -0.07 -5.77
N LEU A 152 -5.89 -0.72 -4.60
CA LEU A 152 -5.19 -0.23 -3.41
C LEU A 152 -3.67 -0.18 -3.62
N LYS A 153 -3.08 -1.25 -4.19
CA LYS A 153 -1.67 -1.27 -4.58
C LYS A 153 -1.34 -0.14 -5.57
N THR A 154 -2.25 0.13 -6.53
CA THR A 154 -2.11 1.22 -7.49
C THR A 154 -2.18 2.59 -6.81
N ALA A 155 -3.10 2.78 -5.87
CA ALA A 155 -3.21 4.03 -5.11
C ALA A 155 -1.93 4.32 -4.32
N VAL A 156 -1.38 3.33 -3.61
CA VAL A 156 -0.10 3.47 -2.89
C VAL A 156 1.05 3.78 -3.85
N TYR A 157 1.10 3.08 -5.00
CA TYR A 157 2.11 3.32 -6.02
C TYR A 157 2.12 4.77 -6.53
N ILE A 158 0.93 5.34 -6.74
CA ILE A 158 0.73 6.73 -7.16
C ILE A 158 1.12 7.69 -6.04
N LEU A 159 0.60 7.49 -4.82
CA LEU A 159 0.86 8.37 -3.68
C LEU A 159 2.34 8.45 -3.29
N ASN A 160 3.09 7.36 -3.51
CA ASN A 160 4.53 7.39 -3.32
C ASN A 160 5.27 8.24 -4.37
N ARG A 161 4.70 8.46 -5.56
CA ARG A 161 5.36 9.14 -6.69
C ARG A 161 4.91 10.56 -6.94
N VAL A 162 3.77 10.98 -6.38
CA VAL A 162 3.27 12.35 -6.50
C VAL A 162 3.77 13.22 -5.33
N PRO A 163 3.89 14.54 -5.52
CA PRO A 163 4.19 15.46 -4.42
C PRO A 163 3.14 15.37 -3.31
N SER A 164 3.59 15.52 -2.06
CA SER A 164 2.70 15.57 -0.89
C SER A 164 2.99 16.85 -0.11
N LYS A 165 1.95 17.54 0.38
CA LYS A 165 2.10 18.76 1.19
C LYS A 165 2.95 18.54 2.46
N ALA A 166 3.05 17.30 2.93
CA ALA A 166 3.83 16.96 4.10
C ALA A 166 5.35 17.03 3.83
N VAL A 167 5.82 16.91 2.58
CA VAL A 167 7.25 16.76 2.25
C VAL A 167 7.65 17.66 1.09
N ASN A 168 8.90 18.12 1.07
CA ASN A 168 9.41 18.98 0.00
C ASN A 168 9.79 18.23 -1.29
N LYS A 169 9.78 16.89 -1.26
CA LYS A 169 10.05 15.99 -2.38
C LYS A 169 9.01 14.87 -2.38
N THR A 170 8.88 14.14 -3.49
CA THR A 170 8.01 12.96 -3.53
C THR A 170 8.50 11.91 -2.52
N PRO A 171 7.59 11.13 -1.89
CA PRO A 171 8.01 10.06 -0.99
C PRO A 171 9.02 9.10 -1.62
N TYR A 172 8.81 8.74 -2.89
CA TYR A 172 9.70 7.90 -3.67
C TYR A 172 11.10 8.50 -3.79
N GLN A 173 11.21 9.80 -4.03
CA GLN A 173 12.51 10.46 -4.11
C GLN A 173 13.22 10.54 -2.76
N LEU A 174 12.49 10.76 -1.66
CA LEU A 174 13.08 10.73 -0.32
C LEU A 174 13.55 9.33 0.08
N TRP A 175 12.81 8.30 -0.33
CA TRP A 175 13.13 6.91 -0.02
C TRP A 175 14.25 6.33 -0.88
N THR A 176 14.23 6.59 -2.19
CA THR A 176 15.15 5.95 -3.15
C THR A 176 16.30 6.85 -3.61
N GLY A 177 16.25 8.15 -3.27
CA GLY A 177 17.14 9.17 -3.81
C GLY A 177 16.88 9.55 -5.29
N LYS A 178 15.96 8.85 -5.99
CA LYS A 178 15.72 9.03 -7.43
C LYS A 178 14.40 9.75 -7.68
N ARG A 179 14.37 10.65 -8.66
CA ARG A 179 13.11 11.28 -9.10
C ARG A 179 12.25 10.24 -9.84
N PRO A 180 10.97 10.06 -9.49
CA PRO A 180 10.09 9.15 -10.21
C PRO A 180 9.77 9.70 -11.60
N SER A 181 9.62 8.81 -12.59
CA SER A 181 8.91 9.13 -13.83
C SER A 181 7.42 8.90 -13.62
N LEU A 182 6.58 9.74 -14.24
CA LEU A 182 5.12 9.59 -14.25
C LEU A 182 4.58 9.24 -15.64
N LYS A 183 5.43 9.13 -16.67
CA LYS A 183 5.03 8.92 -18.07
C LYS A 183 4.31 7.59 -18.32
N HIS A 184 4.51 6.61 -17.45
CA HIS A 184 3.93 5.27 -17.56
C HIS A 184 2.64 5.11 -16.74
N LEU A 185 2.18 6.19 -16.09
CA LEU A 185 0.94 6.15 -15.32
C LEU A 185 -0.26 6.15 -16.25
N HIS A 186 -1.21 5.28 -15.95
CA HIS A 186 -2.47 5.14 -16.68
C HIS A 186 -3.66 5.15 -15.73
N ILE A 187 -4.84 5.47 -16.27
CA ILE A 187 -6.11 5.45 -15.54
C ILE A 187 -6.40 4.00 -15.12
N TRP A 188 -6.51 3.75 -13.82
CA TRP A 188 -6.85 2.42 -13.31
C TRP A 188 -8.20 1.98 -13.86
N GLY A 189 -8.29 0.73 -14.32
CA GLY A 189 -9.49 0.17 -14.91
C GLY A 189 -9.75 0.60 -16.36
N CYS A 190 -8.84 1.34 -17.02
CA CYS A 190 -9.01 1.65 -18.44
C CYS A 190 -8.91 0.37 -19.29
N PRO A 191 -9.70 0.27 -20.38
CA PRO A 191 -9.54 -0.80 -21.35
C PRO A 191 -8.17 -0.70 -22.02
N ALA A 192 -7.58 -1.85 -22.31
CA ALA A 192 -6.29 -1.95 -22.96
C ALA A 192 -6.23 -3.17 -23.88
N GLU A 193 -5.35 -3.07 -24.87
CA GLU A 193 -5.04 -4.11 -25.81
C GLU A 193 -3.59 -4.53 -25.64
N ALA A 194 -3.38 -5.79 -25.25
CA ALA A 194 -2.05 -6.31 -24.96
C ALA A 194 -1.79 -7.61 -25.72
N ARG A 195 -0.52 -7.90 -26.01
CA ARG A 195 -0.10 -9.10 -26.76
C ARG A 195 0.68 -10.05 -25.84
N PRO A 196 0.01 -10.86 -25.02
CA PRO A 196 0.69 -11.85 -24.19
C PRO A 196 1.40 -12.88 -25.06
N TYR A 197 2.59 -13.31 -24.66
CA TYR A 197 3.33 -14.34 -25.38
C TYR A 197 2.59 -15.68 -25.33
N ARG A 198 2.31 -16.27 -26.51
CA ARG A 198 1.83 -17.65 -26.60
C ARG A 198 2.72 -18.45 -27.57
N PRO A 199 3.39 -19.52 -27.11
CA PRO A 199 4.39 -20.24 -27.90
C PRO A 199 3.82 -21.09 -29.05
N HIS A 200 2.51 -21.38 -29.06
CA HIS A 200 1.87 -22.26 -30.05
C HIS A 200 0.94 -21.52 -31.03
N GLU A 201 1.20 -20.24 -31.31
CA GLU A 201 0.35 -19.40 -32.18
C GLU A 201 0.60 -19.61 -33.68
N SER A 202 -0.49 -19.66 -34.46
CA SER A 202 -0.47 -19.67 -35.92
C SER A 202 -0.25 -18.26 -36.49
N LYS A 203 0.26 -18.13 -37.73
CA LYS A 203 0.66 -16.83 -38.32
C LYS A 203 -0.48 -15.80 -38.46
N LEU A 204 -1.74 -16.24 -38.58
CA LEU A 204 -2.91 -15.42 -38.96
C LEU A 204 -3.88 -15.10 -37.81
N GLU A 205 -3.67 -15.61 -36.60
CA GLU A 205 -4.58 -15.34 -35.46
C GLU A 205 -4.40 -13.93 -34.89
N SER A 206 -5.51 -13.36 -34.39
CA SER A 206 -5.49 -12.09 -33.65
C SER A 206 -4.66 -12.24 -32.37
N ARG A 207 -3.48 -11.60 -32.35
CA ARG A 207 -2.48 -11.69 -31.27
C ARG A 207 -2.79 -10.79 -30.06
N THR A 208 -3.89 -10.05 -30.13
CA THR A 208 -4.19 -9.00 -29.16
C THR A 208 -5.35 -9.42 -28.29
N VAL A 209 -5.16 -9.32 -26.99
CA VAL A 209 -6.16 -9.62 -25.97
C VAL A 209 -6.71 -8.31 -25.43
N SER A 210 -8.03 -8.17 -25.48
CA SER A 210 -8.75 -7.10 -24.78
C SER A 210 -8.71 -7.37 -23.28
N CYS A 211 -8.25 -6.38 -22.52
CA CYS A 211 -8.01 -6.49 -21.08
C CYS A 211 -8.22 -5.13 -20.40
N TYR A 212 -8.04 -5.09 -19.09
CA TYR A 212 -8.13 -3.86 -18.31
C TYR A 212 -6.84 -3.64 -17.53
N PHE A 213 -6.36 -2.39 -17.51
CA PHE A 213 -5.21 -2.02 -16.69
C PHE A 213 -5.58 -2.05 -15.21
N VAL A 214 -4.82 -2.79 -14.39
CA VAL A 214 -5.13 -2.96 -12.95
C VAL A 214 -3.97 -2.60 -12.02
N GLY A 215 -2.85 -2.12 -12.55
CA GLY A 215 -1.75 -1.59 -11.74
C GLY A 215 -0.37 -1.98 -12.23
N TYR A 216 0.61 -1.93 -11.33
CA TYR A 216 2.03 -2.10 -11.65
C TYR A 216 2.58 -3.34 -10.94
N PRO A 217 3.43 -4.15 -11.61
CA PRO A 217 4.09 -5.28 -10.98
C PRO A 217 5.15 -4.81 -9.97
N GLU A 218 5.25 -5.50 -8.83
CA GLU A 218 6.15 -5.12 -7.72
C GLU A 218 7.64 -5.27 -8.07
N ARG A 219 8.01 -6.31 -8.83
CA ARG A 219 9.41 -6.72 -9.08
C ARG A 219 9.88 -6.58 -10.54
N SER A 220 9.07 -5.96 -11.40
CA SER A 220 9.41 -5.81 -12.81
C SER A 220 8.94 -4.46 -13.35
N ARG A 221 9.47 -4.07 -14.51
CA ARG A 221 8.88 -2.96 -15.29
C ARG A 221 7.66 -3.46 -16.06
N GLY A 222 6.78 -2.53 -16.43
CA GLY A 222 5.57 -2.79 -17.19
C GLY A 222 4.31 -2.60 -16.36
N HIS A 223 3.23 -3.22 -16.83
CA HIS A 223 1.88 -3.04 -16.36
C HIS A 223 1.24 -4.39 -16.10
N LYS A 224 0.31 -4.43 -15.14
CA LYS A 224 -0.50 -5.58 -14.80
C LYS A 224 -1.89 -5.39 -15.38
N PHE A 225 -2.39 -6.43 -16.03
CA PHE A 225 -3.67 -6.42 -16.72
C PHE A 225 -4.58 -7.53 -16.17
N TYR A 226 -5.88 -7.26 -16.17
CA TYR A 226 -6.94 -8.23 -15.88
C TYR A 226 -7.65 -8.58 -17.18
N ASN A 227 -7.73 -9.88 -17.49
CA ASN A 227 -8.52 -10.39 -18.60
C ASN A 227 -9.91 -10.81 -18.07
N PRO A 228 -11.00 -10.14 -18.51
CA PRO A 228 -12.35 -10.46 -18.04
C PRO A 228 -12.84 -11.82 -18.53
N THR A 229 -12.39 -12.27 -19.72
CA THR A 229 -12.81 -13.54 -20.34
C THR A 229 -12.20 -14.73 -19.62
N THR A 230 -10.89 -14.70 -19.36
CA THR A 230 -10.19 -15.79 -18.67
C THR A 230 -10.19 -15.62 -17.16
N ARG A 231 -10.70 -14.50 -16.64
CA ARG A 231 -10.70 -14.15 -15.21
C ARG A 231 -9.31 -14.33 -14.60
N SER A 232 -8.29 -13.77 -15.25
CA SER A 232 -6.90 -13.95 -14.84
C SER A 232 -6.06 -12.70 -15.04
N PHE A 233 -4.93 -12.64 -14.35
CA PHE A 233 -3.98 -11.55 -14.51
C PHE A 233 -2.79 -11.95 -15.37
N PHE A 234 -2.25 -10.98 -16.09
CA PHE A 234 -0.98 -11.12 -16.78
C PHE A 234 -0.20 -9.80 -16.74
N LYS A 235 1.09 -9.84 -17.09
CA LYS A 235 1.99 -8.69 -17.05
C LYS A 235 2.58 -8.47 -18.43
N MET A 236 2.63 -7.22 -18.87
CA MET A 236 3.24 -6.84 -20.15
C MET A 236 3.99 -5.52 -20.02
N GLY A 237 5.09 -5.39 -20.76
CA GLY A 237 5.82 -4.12 -20.85
C GLY A 237 5.13 -3.10 -21.78
N ASN A 238 4.55 -3.60 -22.88
CA ASN A 238 3.89 -2.79 -23.90
C ASN A 238 2.43 -3.21 -24.05
N ALA A 239 1.54 -2.23 -24.07
CA ALA A 239 0.12 -2.38 -24.35
C ALA A 239 -0.40 -1.08 -24.97
N ARG A 240 -1.49 -1.16 -25.73
CA ARG A 240 -2.24 0.00 -26.22
C ARG A 240 -3.34 0.30 -25.21
N PHE A 241 -3.21 1.42 -24.50
CA PHE A 241 -4.21 1.88 -23.54
C PHE A 241 -5.30 2.66 -24.28
N LEU A 242 -6.56 2.32 -24.02
CA LEU A 242 -7.73 2.94 -24.64
C LEU A 242 -8.35 3.91 -23.63
N GLU A 243 -7.56 4.90 -23.23
CA GLU A 243 -7.99 5.97 -22.34
C GLU A 243 -8.82 6.96 -23.16
N THR A 244 -10.14 6.79 -23.19
CA THR A 244 -11.02 7.85 -23.71
C THR A 244 -10.84 9.06 -22.82
N THR A 245 -10.22 10.10 -23.37
CA THR A 245 -10.29 11.44 -22.79
C THR A 245 -11.77 11.82 -22.80
N ILE A 246 -12.40 11.86 -21.62
CA ILE A 246 -13.60 12.68 -21.49
C ILE A 246 -13.09 14.11 -21.67
N ALA A 247 -13.32 14.66 -22.86
CA ALA A 247 -13.01 16.03 -23.21
C ALA A 247 -13.78 17.00 -22.31
#